data_AF-A0A6I7ZDN1-F1
#
_entry.id   AF-A0A6I7ZDN1-F1
#
_cell.length_a   1.000
_cell.length_b   1.000
_cell.length_c   1.000
_cell.angle_alpha   90.00
_cell.angle_beta   90.00
_cell.angle_gamma   90.00
#
_symmetry.space_group_name_H-M   'P 1'
#
loop_
_entity.id
_entity.type
_entity.pdbx_description
1 polymer ?
#
loop_
_entity_poly.entity_id
_entity_poly.type
_entity_poly.pdbx_seq_one_letter_code
_entity_poly.pdbx_strand_id
1 'polypeptide(L)'
;MNKKHILIACGTGVATSTVVCMRVKEELEKNNIPATVEQCKVAELPSKIHGADLVVTTTAYESDDIPVIRALSFLTGVGIEADVQKIVDILS
;
A
#
# COMPACT_ATOMS: atom_id res chain seq x y z
N MET A 1 -13.82 -8.79 12.92
CA MET A 1 -13.67 -7.64 11.99
C MET A 1 -12.20 -7.54 11.63
N ASN A 2 -11.78 -8.20 10.55
CA ASN A 2 -10.38 -8.20 10.13
C ASN A 2 -10.06 -6.82 9.55
N LYS A 3 -9.38 -5.98 10.33
CA LYS A 3 -8.78 -4.77 9.79
C LYS A 3 -7.64 -5.20 8.88
N LYS A 4 -7.71 -4.84 7.61
CA LYS A 4 -6.71 -5.24 6.63
C LYS A 4 -5.54 -4.27 6.68
N HIS A 5 -4.33 -4.78 6.92
CA HIS A 5 -3.15 -3.94 7.05
C HIS A 5 -2.41 -3.84 5.71
N ILE A 6 -2.42 -2.65 5.12
CA ILE A 6 -1.76 -2.33 3.87
C ILE A 6 -0.50 -1.52 4.17
N LEU A 7 0.65 -2.03 3.73
CA LEU A 7 1.94 -1.41 3.94
C LEU A 7 2.49 -0.83 2.64
N ILE A 8 2.77 0.47 2.60
CA ILE A 8 3.29 1.17 1.43
C ILE A 8 4.75 1.52 1.67
N ALA A 9 5.66 0.87 0.94
CA ALA A 9 7.08 1.18 0.90
C ALA A 9 7.44 2.12 -0.26
N CYS A 10 7.94 3.31 0.07
CA CYS A 10 8.47 4.26 -0.89
C CYS A 10 9.96 4.51 -0.64
N GLY A 11 10.81 4.24 -1.63
CA GLY A 11 12.27 4.42 -1.53
C GLY A 11 12.75 5.85 -1.81
N THR A 12 11.96 6.69 -2.46
CA THR A 12 12.40 7.97 -3.07
C THR A 12 11.92 9.25 -2.37
N GLY A 13 11.20 9.15 -1.24
CA GLY A 13 10.90 10.30 -0.37
C GLY A 13 9.44 10.38 0.12
N VAL A 14 9.26 11.03 1.28
CA VAL A 14 8.01 11.16 2.05
C VAL A 14 6.98 12.09 1.39
N ALA A 15 7.37 12.92 0.43
CA ALA A 15 6.52 13.99 -0.10
C ALA A 15 5.34 13.49 -0.96
N THR A 16 5.55 12.44 -1.75
CA THR A 16 4.51 11.88 -2.64
C THR A 16 3.58 10.90 -1.94
N SER A 17 3.95 10.40 -0.76
CA SER A 17 3.24 9.30 -0.12
C SER A 17 2.07 9.75 0.78
N THR A 18 2.02 11.02 1.21
CA THR A 18 0.88 11.59 1.95
C THR A 18 -0.37 11.75 1.10
N VAL A 19 -0.23 12.23 -0.14
CA VAL A 19 -1.35 12.43 -1.09
C VAL A 19 -1.97 11.08 -1.47
N VAL A 20 -1.13 10.08 -1.69
CA VAL A 20 -1.53 8.69 -1.90
C VAL A 20 -2.33 8.17 -0.72
N CYS A 21 -1.77 8.28 0.49
CA CYS A 21 -2.39 7.72 1.68
C CYS A 21 -3.78 8.34 1.94
N MET A 22 -3.92 9.65 1.75
CA MET A 22 -5.22 10.33 1.81
C MET A 22 -6.21 9.74 0.80
N ARG A 23 -5.84 9.63 -0.49
CA ARG A 23 -6.75 9.09 -1.51
C ARG A 23 -7.13 7.63 -1.28
N VAL A 24 -6.17 6.78 -0.91
CA VAL A 24 -6.43 5.37 -0.59
C VAL A 24 -7.41 5.28 0.57
N LYS A 25 -7.18 6.06 1.62
CA LYS A 25 -8.02 6.07 2.82
C LYS A 25 -9.43 6.59 2.51
N GLU A 26 -9.56 7.64 1.72
CA GLU A 26 -10.86 8.16 1.27
C GLU A 26 -11.66 7.11 0.47
N GLU A 27 -11.03 6.36 -0.43
CA GLU A 27 -11.70 5.29 -1.18
C GLU A 27 -12.12 4.12 -0.26
N LEU A 28 -11.24 3.71 0.65
CA LEU A 28 -11.55 2.66 1.63
C LEU A 28 -12.72 3.06 2.54
N GLU A 29 -12.72 4.31 3.02
CA GLU A 29 -13.80 4.86 3.85
C GLU A 29 -15.12 4.95 3.07
N LYS A 30 -15.10 5.35 1.80
CA LYS A 30 -16.29 5.34 0.92
C LYS A 30 -16.87 3.94 0.73
N ASN A 31 -16.01 2.93 0.55
CA ASN A 31 -16.42 1.55 0.38
C ASN A 31 -16.74 0.83 1.72
N ASN A 32 -16.66 1.53 2.87
CA ASN A 32 -16.84 0.97 4.21
C ASN A 32 -15.90 -0.22 4.52
N ILE A 33 -14.72 -0.25 3.88
CA ILE A 33 -13.73 -1.31 4.09
C ILE A 33 -12.79 -0.89 5.22
N PRO A 34 -12.77 -1.59 6.37
CA PRO A 34 -11.89 -1.27 7.47
C PRO A 34 -10.45 -1.71 7.14
N ALA A 35 -9.69 -0.89 6.42
CA ALA A 35 -8.28 -1.13 6.16
C ALA A 35 -7.40 -0.01 6.77
N THR A 36 -6.20 -0.40 7.20
CA THR A 36 -5.19 0.49 7.77
C THR A 36 -4.08 0.62 6.75
N VAL A 37 -3.87 1.83 6.25
CA VAL A 37 -2.79 2.15 5.33
C VAL A 37 -1.63 2.73 6.13
N GLU A 38 -0.48 2.08 6.09
CA GLU A 38 0.73 2.52 6.76
C GLU A 38 1.87 2.71 5.75
N GLN A 39 2.57 3.84 5.87
CA GLN A 39 3.71 4.17 5.01
C GLN A 39 4.99 3.80 5.75
N CYS A 40 5.90 3.07 5.11
CA CYS A 40 7.17 2.63 5.68
C CYS A 40 8.31 2.78 4.69
N LYS A 41 9.54 2.66 5.19
CA LYS A 41 10.71 2.59 4.32
C LYS A 41 10.89 1.16 3.83
N VAL A 42 11.51 1.01 2.65
CA VAL A 42 11.90 -0.31 2.11
C VAL A 42 12.78 -1.09 3.11
N ALA A 43 13.59 -0.38 3.91
CA ALA A 43 14.41 -0.97 4.97
C ALA A 43 13.61 -1.53 6.16
N GLU A 44 12.43 -0.98 6.45
CA GLU A 44 11.55 -1.42 7.54
C GLU A 44 10.50 -2.43 7.05
N LEU A 45 10.39 -2.59 5.73
CA LEU A 45 9.48 -3.51 5.06
C LEU A 45 9.59 -4.93 5.62
N PRO A 46 10.76 -5.60 5.67
CA PRO A 46 10.85 -6.97 6.21
C PRO A 46 10.41 -7.09 7.68
N SER A 47 10.62 -6.05 8.49
CA SER A 47 10.21 -6.06 9.91
C SER A 47 8.71 -5.84 10.09
N LYS A 48 8.09 -5.06 9.20
CA LYS A 48 6.65 -4.77 9.23
C LYS A 48 5.82 -5.75 8.40
N ILE A 49 6.46 -6.50 7.51
CA ILE A 49 5.82 -7.46 6.60
C ILE A 49 5.00 -8.48 7.40
N HIS A 50 5.55 -9.00 8.51
CA HIS A 50 4.90 -10.01 9.35
C HIS A 50 3.54 -9.57 9.96
N GLY A 51 3.24 -8.27 10.01
CA GLY A 51 1.96 -7.73 10.49
C GLY A 51 1.05 -7.18 9.39
N ALA A 52 1.46 -7.29 8.13
CA ALA A 52 0.71 -6.80 6.98
C ALA A 52 -0.10 -7.93 6.34
N ASP A 53 -1.29 -7.63 5.83
CA ASP A 53 -2.01 -8.52 4.91
C ASP A 53 -1.55 -8.29 3.47
N LEU A 54 -1.07 -7.09 3.15
CA LEU A 54 -0.71 -6.69 1.81
C LEU A 54 0.41 -5.66 1.84
N VAL A 55 1.42 -5.87 1.00
CA VAL A 55 2.55 -4.94 0.87
C VAL A 55 2.56 -4.35 -0.51
N VAL A 56 2.80 -3.05 -0.57
CA VAL A 56 2.88 -2.27 -1.78
C VAL A 56 4.23 -1.59 -1.81
N THR A 57 5.06 -1.90 -2.80
CA THR A 57 6.42 -1.36 -2.89
C THR A 57 6.70 -0.78 -4.26
N THR A 58 7.47 0.30 -4.29
CA THR A 58 7.94 0.92 -5.53
C THR A 58 9.27 0.34 -6.03
N THR A 59 9.84 -0.60 -5.27
CA THR A 59 11.13 -1.24 -5.57
C THR A 59 10.93 -2.73 -5.82
N ALA A 60 11.90 -3.38 -6.47
CA ALA A 60 11.86 -4.83 -6.65
C ALA A 60 12.04 -5.52 -5.29
N TYR A 61 10.92 -5.77 -4.62
CA TYR A 61 10.82 -6.54 -3.40
C TYR A 61 9.86 -7.69 -3.65
N GLU A 62 10.27 -8.88 -3.23
CA GLU A 62 9.51 -10.12 -3.37
C GLU A 62 9.49 -10.76 -1.98
N SER A 63 8.34 -11.31 -1.62
CA SER A 63 8.16 -12.00 -0.35
C SER A 63 7.21 -13.15 -0.59
N ASP A 64 7.60 -14.34 -0.13
CA ASP A 64 6.83 -15.57 -0.33
C ASP A 64 5.64 -15.68 0.64
N ASP A 65 5.72 -15.05 1.81
CA ASP A 65 4.70 -15.17 2.86
C ASP A 65 3.46 -14.30 2.63
N ILE A 66 3.54 -13.23 1.83
CA ILE A 66 2.47 -12.25 1.69
C ILE A 66 2.46 -11.58 0.32
N PRO A 67 1.27 -11.20 -0.18
CA PRO A 67 1.13 -10.62 -1.50
C PRO A 67 1.81 -9.25 -1.56
N VAL A 68 2.82 -9.16 -2.42
CA VAL A 68 3.55 -7.92 -2.70
C VAL A 68 3.08 -7.35 -4.04
N ILE A 69 2.50 -6.15 -4.00
CA ILE A 69 2.13 -5.36 -5.17
C ILE A 69 3.28 -4.42 -5.52
N ARG A 70 3.80 -4.57 -6.75
CA ARG A 70 4.75 -3.61 -7.32
C ARG A 70 4.00 -2.42 -7.89
N ALA A 71 3.94 -1.34 -7.13
CA ALA A 71 3.27 -0.14 -7.55
C ALA A 71 4.28 0.90 -8.05
N LEU A 72 4.87 0.59 -9.20
CA LEU A 72 5.71 1.52 -9.95
C LEU A 72 4.97 2.83 -10.28
N SER A 73 3.64 2.78 -10.31
CA SER A 73 2.71 3.90 -10.44
C SER A 73 2.93 5.01 -9.40
N PHE A 74 3.43 4.68 -8.21
CA PHE A 74 3.81 5.68 -7.20
C PHE A 74 5.07 6.45 -7.55
N LEU A 75 5.98 5.84 -8.31
CA LEU A 75 7.22 6.48 -8.77
C LEU A 75 6.93 7.46 -9.92
N THR A 76 6.04 7.05 -10.82
CA THR A 76 5.64 7.85 -11.99
C THR A 76 4.56 8.87 -11.67
N GLY A 77 3.85 8.73 -10.55
CA GLY A 77 2.69 9.54 -10.19
C GLY A 77 1.45 9.24 -11.04
N VAL A 78 1.53 8.26 -11.93
CA VAL A 78 0.47 7.89 -12.88
C VAL A 78 0.02 6.47 -12.56
N GLY A 79 -1.27 6.28 -12.30
CA GLY A 79 -1.85 4.97 -11.98
C GLY A 79 -1.95 4.64 -10.49
N ILE A 80 -1.68 5.62 -9.61
CA ILE A 80 -1.91 5.50 -8.15
C ILE A 80 -3.34 5.04 -7.87
N GLU A 81 -4.32 5.68 -8.50
CA GLU A 81 -5.74 5.34 -8.38
C GLU A 81 -6.04 3.92 -8.84
N ALA A 82 -5.34 3.41 -9.86
CA ALA A 82 -5.51 2.03 -10.32
C ALA A 82 -4.98 1.02 -9.30
N ASP A 83 -3.85 1.31 -8.64
CA ASP A 83 -3.34 0.46 -7.56
C ASP A 83 -4.22 0.55 -6.31
N VAL A 84 -4.75 1.74 -5.97
CA VAL A 84 -5.77 1.90 -4.91
C VAL A 84 -7.00 1.05 -5.23
N GLN A 85 -7.51 1.14 -6.46
CA GLN A 85 -8.71 0.41 -6.85
C GLN A 85 -8.49 -1.10 -6.81
N LYS A 86 -7.32 -1.60 -7.23
CA LYS A 86 -6.95 -3.02 -7.08
C LYS A 86 -6.91 -3.43 -5.61
N ILE A 87 -6.37 -2.59 -4.74
CA ILE A 87 -6.33 -2.88 -3.29
C ILE A 87 -7.75 -2.95 -2.74
N VAL A 88 -8.61 -1.99 -3.09
CA VAL A 88 -10.04 -2.00 -2.72
C VAL A 88 -10.74 -3.25 -3.28
N ASP A 89 -10.50 -3.62 -4.54
CA ASP A 89 -11.08 -4.80 -5.18
C ASP A 89 -10.66 -6.13 -4.53
N ILE A 90 -9.38 -6.24 -4.14
CA ILE A 90 -8.85 -7.39 -3.39
C ILE A 90 -9.43 -7.47 -1.96
N LEU A 91 -9.83 -6.33 -1.40
CA LEU A 91 -10.32 -6.20 -0.02
C LEU A 91 -11.84 -6.15 0.12
N SER A 92 -12.57 -6.01 -1.00
CA SER A 92 -14.04 -5.96 -1.10
C SER A 92 -14.69 -7.32 -0.85
#